data_AF-A0AAD7G5C4-F1
#
_entry.id   AF-A0AAD7G5C4-F1
#
_cell.length_a   1.000
_cell.length_b   1.000
_cell.length_c   1.000
_cell.angle_alpha   90.00
_cell.angle_beta   90.00
_cell.angle_gamma   90.00
#
_symmetry.space_group_name_H-M   'P 1'
#
loop_
_entity.id
_entity.type
_entity.pdbx_description
1 polymer ?
#
loop_
_entity_poly.entity_id
_entity_poly.type
_entity_poly.pdbx_seq_one_letter_code
_entity_poly.pdbx_strand_id
1 'polypeptide(L)'
;KDATLFFSHDSATLASVIPAMDKIDVLLATAILKRPTGDKTFSAPIKAALLKSKHTLNRYYSLAYHSRIYRIALILHPRYKIGYLEDNDWEADDIKMA
;
A
#
# COMPACT_ATOMS: atom_id res chain seq x y z
N LYS A 1 -10.10 9.66 3.84
CA LYS A 1 -11.04 9.31 2.75
C LYS A 1 -10.98 7.80 2.57
N ASP A 2 -12.12 7.12 2.47
CA ASP A 2 -12.15 5.68 2.20
C ASP A 2 -11.50 5.36 0.86
N ALA A 3 -10.67 4.32 0.82
CA ALA A 3 -9.88 3.96 -0.36
C ALA A 3 -10.80 3.73 -1.57
N THR A 4 -11.89 2.98 -1.41
CA THR A 4 -12.86 2.70 -2.47
C THR A 4 -13.46 3.98 -3.05
N LEU A 5 -13.84 4.93 -2.21
CA LEU A 5 -14.38 6.21 -2.67
C LEU A 5 -13.31 6.98 -3.46
N PHE A 6 -12.09 7.07 -2.95
CA PHE A 6 -11.01 7.75 -3.65
C PHE A 6 -10.77 7.17 -5.06
N PHE A 7 -10.68 5.84 -5.18
CA PHE A 7 -10.48 5.16 -6.47
C PHE A 7 -11.71 5.12 -7.38
N SER A 8 -12.87 5.57 -6.91
CA SER A 8 -14.07 5.75 -7.73
C SER A 8 -14.12 7.13 -8.41
N HIS A 9 -13.23 8.05 -8.05
CA HIS A 9 -13.15 9.38 -8.68
C HIS A 9 -12.24 9.34 -9.90
N ASP A 10 -12.56 10.13 -10.93
CA ASP A 10 -11.72 10.31 -12.13
C ASP A 10 -10.32 10.85 -11.83
N SER A 11 -10.13 11.47 -10.67
CA SER A 11 -8.83 11.97 -10.21
C SER A 11 -7.86 10.89 -9.73
N ALA A 12 -8.33 9.67 -9.50
CA ALA A 12 -7.46 8.58 -9.05
C ALA A 12 -6.64 8.03 -10.22
N THR A 13 -5.32 8.04 -10.07
CA THR A 13 -4.38 7.58 -11.09
C THR A 13 -3.74 6.26 -10.68
N LEU A 14 -3.16 5.54 -11.65
CA LEU A 14 -2.42 4.30 -11.35
C LEU A 14 -1.27 4.52 -10.36
N ALA A 15 -0.62 5.69 -10.45
CA ALA A 15 0.44 6.11 -9.52
C ALA A 15 -0.02 6.28 -8.07
N SER A 16 -1.33 6.40 -7.83
CA SER A 16 -1.88 6.54 -6.48
C SER A 16 -2.15 5.21 -5.78
N VAL A 17 -2.07 4.08 -6.51
CA VAL A 17 -2.38 2.75 -5.97
C VAL A 17 -1.35 2.31 -4.94
N ILE A 18 -0.06 2.23 -5.27
CA ILE A 18 0.98 1.80 -4.31
C ILE A 18 1.01 2.69 -3.05
N PRO A 19 0.99 4.04 -3.16
CA PRO A 19 0.91 4.90 -1.98
C PRO A 19 -0.36 4.71 -1.14
N ALA A 20 -1.48 4.31 -1.75
CA ALA A 20 -2.68 3.95 -1.00
C ALA A 20 -2.53 2.60 -0.29
N MET A 21 -1.87 1.63 -0.93
CA MET A 21 -1.57 0.34 -0.32
C MET A 21 -0.64 0.49 0.88
N ASP A 22 0.40 1.34 0.81
CA ASP A 22 1.27 1.64 1.96
C ASP A 22 0.46 2.13 3.17
N LYS A 23 -0.46 3.07 2.93
CA LYS A 23 -1.33 3.61 3.99
C LYS A 23 -2.22 2.53 4.60
N ILE A 24 -2.83 1.68 3.77
CA ILE A 24 -3.66 0.57 4.25
C ILE A 24 -2.80 -0.43 5.02
N ASP A 25 -1.57 -0.70 4.58
CA ASP A 25 -0.65 -1.61 5.25
C ASP A 25 -0.30 -1.14 6.66
N VAL A 26 0.08 0.13 6.80
CA VAL A 26 0.35 0.77 8.09
C VAL A 26 -0.88 0.74 8.99
N LEU A 27 -2.07 1.01 8.46
CA LEU A 27 -3.33 0.95 9.22
C LEU A 27 -3.61 -0.47 9.73
N LEU A 28 -3.48 -1.48 8.87
CA LEU A 28 -3.68 -2.88 9.25
C LEU A 28 -2.65 -3.34 10.28
N ALA A 29 -1.36 -3.05 10.06
CA ALA A 29 -0.29 -3.37 10.98
C ALA A 29 -0.51 -2.71 12.35
N THR A 30 -0.85 -1.42 12.36
CA THR A 30 -1.17 -0.68 13.59
C THR A 30 -2.38 -1.26 14.31
N ALA A 31 -3.43 -1.62 13.58
CA ALA A 31 -4.64 -2.22 14.15
C ALA A 31 -4.38 -3.60 14.77
N ILE A 32 -3.53 -4.42 14.15
CA ILE A 32 -3.12 -5.74 14.65
C ILE A 32 -2.24 -5.61 15.89
N LEU A 33 -1.26 -4.70 15.85
CA LEU A 33 -0.24 -4.52 16.90
C LEU A 33 -0.72 -3.69 18.09
N LYS A 34 -1.90 -3.03 17.99
CA LYS A 34 -2.44 -2.17 19.04
C LYS A 34 -2.51 -2.95 20.36
N ARG A 35 -1.53 -2.68 21.23
CA ARG A 35 -1.43 -3.22 22.59
C ARG A 35 -2.58 -2.63 23.43
N PRO A 36 -3.12 -3.34 24.44
CA PRO A 36 -4.16 -2.78 25.29
C PRO A 36 -3.58 -1.61 26.10
N THR A 37 -3.68 -0.40 25.58
CA THR A 37 -3.67 0.81 26.39
C THR A 37 -5.13 1.16 26.65
N GLY A 38 -5.76 0.37 27.54
CA GLY A 38 -7.20 0.42 27.89
C GLY A 38 -8.05 -0.73 27.31
N ASP A 39 -9.34 -0.75 27.69
CA ASP A 39 -10.34 -1.82 27.46
C ASP A 39 -10.72 -2.14 26.00
N LYS A 40 -10.04 -1.58 25.00
CA LYS A 40 -10.44 -1.72 23.59
C LYS A 40 -9.36 -2.41 22.77
N THR A 41 -9.20 -3.71 23.00
CA THR A 41 -8.54 -4.59 22.03
C THR A 41 -9.56 -5.20 21.08
N PHE A 42 -9.16 -5.40 19.83
CA PHE A 42 -9.99 -6.17 18.90
C PHE A 42 -10.13 -7.62 19.38
N SER A 43 -11.34 -8.16 19.25
CA SER A 43 -11.61 -9.57 19.52
C SER A 43 -10.80 -10.47 18.57
N ALA A 44 -10.60 -11.73 18.96
CA ALA A 44 -9.86 -12.70 18.14
C ALA A 44 -10.39 -12.81 16.69
N PRO A 45 -11.72 -12.84 16.44
CA PRO A 45 -12.25 -12.85 15.06
C PRO A 45 -11.85 -11.60 14.26
N ILE A 46 -11.88 -10.42 14.87
CA ILE A 46 -11.50 -9.17 14.20
C ILE A 46 -10.00 -9.17 13.88
N LYS A 47 -9.15 -9.63 14.81
CA LYS A 47 -7.70 -9.76 14.54
C LYS A 47 -7.41 -10.74 13.40
N ALA A 48 -8.12 -11.87 13.36
CA ALA A 48 -7.99 -12.83 12.26
C ALA A 48 -8.41 -12.22 10.90
N ALA A 49 -9.49 -11.44 10.87
CA ALA A 49 -9.92 -10.73 9.67
C ALA A 49 -8.91 -9.67 9.22
N LEU A 50 -8.31 -8.92 10.15
CA LEU A 50 -7.24 -7.95 9.85
C LEU A 50 -6.00 -8.63 9.27
N LEU A 51 -5.56 -9.74 9.87
CA LEU A 51 -4.43 -10.53 9.35
C LEU A 51 -4.70 -11.06 7.95
N LYS A 52 -5.91 -11.60 7.70
CA LYS A 52 -6.31 -12.07 6.38
C LYS A 52 -6.33 -10.92 5.37
N SER A 53 -6.82 -9.75 5.76
CA SER A 53 -6.85 -8.55 4.91
C SER A 53 -5.43 -8.10 4.56
N LYS A 54 -4.50 -8.09 5.51
CA LYS A 54 -3.09 -7.75 5.27
C LYS A 54 -2.44 -8.75 4.32
N HIS A 55 -2.69 -10.05 4.49
CA HIS A 55 -2.20 -11.05 3.55
C HIS A 55 -2.73 -10.82 2.13
N THR A 56 -4.01 -10.49 1.98
CA THR A 56 -4.60 -10.18 0.66
C THR A 56 -3.96 -8.92 0.07
N LEU A 57 -3.76 -7.86 0.88
CA LEU A 57 -3.09 -6.64 0.46
C LEU A 57 -1.67 -6.93 -0.06
N ASN A 58 -0.87 -7.69 0.69
CA ASN A 58 0.50 -8.04 0.31
C ASN A 58 0.58 -8.76 -1.03
N ARG A 59 -0.40 -9.63 -1.34
CA ARG A 59 -0.47 -10.30 -2.64
C ARG A 59 -0.64 -9.30 -3.78
N TYR A 60 -1.57 -8.36 -3.65
CA TYR A 60 -1.75 -7.33 -4.66
C TYR A 60 -0.56 -6.35 -4.69
N TYR A 61 0.08 -6.13 -3.55
CA TYR A 61 1.22 -5.23 -3.44
C TYR A 61 2.36 -5.76 -4.31
N SER A 62 2.70 -7.04 -4.16
CA SER A 62 3.71 -7.71 -4.98
C SER A 62 3.36 -7.64 -6.48
N LEU A 63 2.09 -7.87 -6.85
CA LEU A 63 1.66 -7.78 -8.24
C LEU A 63 1.76 -6.35 -8.82
N ALA A 64 1.39 -5.33 -8.04
CA ALA A 64 1.51 -3.93 -8.44
C ALA A 64 2.97 -3.50 -8.53
N TYR A 65 3.79 -3.91 -7.55
CA TYR A 65 5.23 -3.67 -7.51
C TYR A 65 5.92 -4.23 -8.76
N HIS A 66 5.64 -5.48 -9.16
CA HIS A 66 6.28 -6.09 -10.34
C HIS A 66 5.66 -5.66 -11.69
N SER A 67 4.56 -4.92 -11.68
CA SER A 67 3.89 -4.51 -12.92
C SER A 67 4.52 -3.26 -13.51
N ARG A 68 5.18 -3.40 -14.67
CA ARG A 68 5.80 -2.28 -15.41
C ARG A 68 4.89 -1.04 -15.54
N ILE A 69 3.58 -1.24 -15.73
CA ILE A 69 2.63 -0.13 -15.92
C ILE A 69 2.53 0.71 -14.64
N TYR A 70 2.42 0.07 -13.47
CA TYR A 70 2.36 0.79 -12.20
C TYR A 70 3.67 1.53 -11.93
N ARG A 71 4.81 0.90 -12.22
CA ARG A 71 6.14 1.48 -12.02
C ARG A 71 6.37 2.71 -12.89
N ILE A 72 6.06 2.63 -14.19
CA ILE A 72 6.12 3.77 -15.12
C ILE A 72 5.20 4.90 -14.63
N ALA A 73 3.97 4.57 -14.21
CA ALA A 73 3.04 5.57 -13.70
C ALA A 73 3.58 6.30 -12.46
N LEU A 74 4.23 5.58 -11.53
CA LEU A 74 4.88 6.17 -10.36
C LEU A 74 6.05 7.08 -10.75
N ILE A 75 6.95 6.62 -11.62
CA ILE A 75 8.12 7.39 -12.08
C ILE A 75 7.69 8.70 -12.74
N LEU A 76 6.66 8.66 -13.58
CA LEU A 76 6.13 9.84 -14.28
C LEU A 76 5.31 10.76 -13.37
N HIS A 77 4.94 10.32 -12.16
CA HIS A 77 4.12 11.13 -11.27
C HIS A 77 4.97 12.27 -10.66
N PRO A 78 4.52 13.54 -10.77
CA PRO A 78 5.32 14.70 -10.35
C PRO A 78 5.71 14.69 -8.87
N ARG A 79 4.95 13.95 -8.05
CA ARG A 79 5.15 13.81 -6.59
C ARG A 79 5.88 12.55 -6.15
N TYR A 80 5.94 11.50 -6.97
CA TYR A 80 6.44 10.16 -6.57
C TYR A 80 7.64 9.74 -7.43
N LYS A 81 8.44 10.72 -7.86
CA LYS A 81 9.68 10.56 -8.64
C LYS A 81 10.61 9.48 -8.05
N ILE A 82 11.70 9.19 -8.74
CA ILE A 82 12.73 8.18 -8.37
C ILE A 82 13.01 8.07 -6.87
N GLY A 83 13.05 9.19 -6.12
CA GLY A 83 13.21 9.19 -4.66
C GLY A 83 12.18 8.34 -3.88
N TYR A 84 10.92 8.24 -4.33
CA TYR A 84 9.95 7.33 -3.71
C TYR A 84 10.32 5.86 -3.91
N LEU A 85 11.00 5.51 -5.01
CA LEU A 85 11.47 4.14 -5.25
C LEU A 85 12.72 3.84 -4.41
N GLU A 86 13.63 4.82 -4.31
CA GLU A 86 14.83 4.75 -3.47
C GLU A 86 14.48 4.61 -1.98
N ASP A 87 13.50 5.39 -1.49
CA ASP A 87 13.04 5.36 -0.10
C ASP A 87 12.30 4.07 0.28
N ASN A 88 11.92 3.24 -0.69
CA ASN A 88 11.18 1.99 -0.48
C ASN A 88 12.01 0.73 -0.82
N ASP A 89 13.34 0.82 -0.90
CA ASP A 89 14.26 -0.30 -1.16
C ASP A 89 13.97 -1.05 -2.49
N TRP A 90 13.56 -0.34 -3.53
CA TRP A 90 13.38 -0.96 -4.85
C TRP A 90 14.74 -1.30 -5.46
N GLU A 91 14.92 -2.51 -5.99
CA GLU A 91 16.21 -2.94 -6.55
C GLU A 91 16.68 -2.05 -7.72
N ALA A 92 17.97 -1.78 -7.83
CA ALA A 92 18.51 -0.86 -8.84
C ALA A 92 18.26 -1.34 -10.29
N ASP A 93 18.18 -2.65 -10.51
CA ASP A 93 17.87 -3.24 -11.83
C ASP A 93 16.42 -3.01 -12.24
N ASP A 94 15.52 -2.88 -11.27
CA ASP A 94 14.17 -2.42 -11.50
C ASP A 94 14.24 -0.97 -12.04
N ILE A 95 14.95 -0.06 -11.36
CA ILE A 95 14.99 1.37 -11.74
C ILE A 95 15.60 1.60 -13.14
N LYS A 96 16.54 0.77 -13.58
CA LYS A 96 17.23 0.89 -14.88
C LYS A 96 16.45 0.40 -16.10
N MET A 97 15.37 -0.37 -15.90
CA MET A 97 14.53 -0.92 -16.99
C MET A 97 13.30 -0.07 -17.34
N ALA A 98 13.14 1.09 -16.72
CA ALA A 98 12.08 2.07 -17.03
C ALA A 98 12.59 3.15 -17.99
#